data_AF-A0A945A8R4-F1
#
_entry.id   AF-A0A945A8R4-F1
#
_cell.length_a   1.000
_cell.length_b   1.000
_cell.length_c   1.000
_cell.angle_alpha   90.00
_cell.angle_beta   90.00
_cell.angle_gamma   90.00
#
_symmetry.space_group_name_H-M   'P 1'
#
loop_
_entity.id
_entity.type
_entity.pdbx_description
1 polymer ?
#
loop_
_entity_poly.entity_id
_entity_poly.type
_entity_poly.pdbx_seq_one_letter_code
_entity_poly.pdbx_strand_id
1 'polypeptide(L)'
;PIPWVDFTQYTGYFLPATPIGFTMHLGPIFAGLLAPFWAIMGAFIGVVVHTIASPILHSYGFMPHWFIGMDTIQTHFVTGIDFWMSFGIGITFAITIIGFYQVWTGVRSANVEKAGERTWKTPPGRGDFRIWICVVLFCLASLYTIVLSKILFPDLVTTTLLIFFFIFAFVYTPLISFVNARLDGMVGQNLNIPYIKEATIFLSGFKGIEIWFVDFGLDNYGAAAERFRQIELTGTKFTSILRAELFMVPLVFMTSFMYWSYIWKLAPIPSDAYPYVQLMWPLRALQRSVWITSTMGSEVAPGAQEDTIEWQPTNLSDNSWWYWRVRAFPAVDKGLPPDQRRYGPWSKVAYFYTNFTEGIPPPHPPAELDRGPPDISDALANNLPSAPEVLTAYDGAHQVAPVPELLITKAIDPSNRELDYQFEIDQVASFDGAFLQSSDDKPILFEALKPKIIGAGFVVGIVSFIGLSIFGLPILLIFGYVRSLTSIPHVLITEIIGALLARYYFWNRFGKQQWRIYAAVLMVGFSVGMALVGMASVSIAMIQKSVSVLLF
;
A
#
# COMPACT_ATOMS: atom_id res chain seq x y z
N PRO A 1 13.88 -18.04 8.75
CA PRO A 1 12.85 -18.71 9.58
C PRO A 1 11.58 -17.85 9.57
N ILE A 2 10.40 -18.47 9.48
CA ILE A 2 9.12 -17.78 9.69
C ILE A 2 9.10 -17.40 11.18
N PRO A 3 8.95 -16.12 11.54
CA PRO A 3 9.12 -15.72 12.94
C PRO A 3 7.95 -16.10 13.85
N TRP A 4 6.95 -16.85 13.36
CA TRP A 4 5.79 -17.28 14.14
C TRP A 4 5.33 -18.69 13.78
N VAL A 5 4.69 -19.31 14.76
CA VAL A 5 3.91 -20.55 14.62
C VAL A 5 2.48 -20.17 14.22
N ASP A 6 1.95 -20.86 13.22
CA ASP A 6 0.58 -20.69 12.75
C ASP A 6 -0.39 -21.56 13.57
N PHE A 7 -1.39 -20.94 14.19
CA PHE A 7 -2.46 -21.63 14.91
C PHE A 7 -3.83 -21.48 14.23
N THR A 8 -3.92 -20.72 13.14
CA THR A 8 -5.19 -20.40 12.46
C THR A 8 -5.88 -21.65 11.92
N GLN A 9 -5.11 -22.58 11.34
CA GLN A 9 -5.68 -23.84 10.82
C GLN A 9 -6.33 -24.71 11.90
N TYR A 10 -5.78 -24.70 13.11
CA TYR A 10 -6.32 -25.45 14.25
C TYR A 10 -7.45 -24.71 14.96
N THR A 11 -7.33 -23.39 15.07
CA THR A 11 -8.32 -22.54 15.76
C THR A 11 -9.54 -22.24 14.91
N GLY A 12 -9.43 -22.34 13.58
CA GLY A 12 -10.52 -22.07 12.63
C GLY A 12 -11.79 -22.90 12.83
N TYR A 13 -11.71 -24.06 13.51
CA TYR A 13 -12.87 -24.86 13.87
C TYR A 13 -13.79 -24.19 14.90
N PHE A 14 -13.25 -23.35 15.79
CA PHE A 14 -14.01 -22.69 16.87
C PHE A 14 -13.90 -21.15 16.84
N LEU A 15 -12.88 -20.61 16.17
CA LEU A 15 -12.68 -19.18 15.89
C LEU A 15 -12.57 -18.97 14.37
N PRO A 16 -13.70 -19.07 13.63
CA PRO A 16 -13.69 -18.83 12.19
C PRO A 16 -13.21 -17.42 11.85
N ALA A 17 -12.54 -17.30 10.71
CA ALA A 17 -12.05 -16.04 10.16
C ALA A 17 -11.14 -15.21 11.10
N THR A 18 -10.43 -15.86 12.02
CA THR A 18 -9.52 -15.18 12.96
C THR A 18 -8.07 -15.59 12.71
N PRO A 19 -7.18 -14.66 12.28
CA PRO A 19 -5.77 -14.97 12.11
C PRO A 19 -5.06 -15.02 13.48
N ILE A 20 -4.56 -16.19 13.85
CA ILE A 20 -3.83 -16.41 15.11
C ILE A 20 -2.43 -16.96 14.81
N GLY A 21 -1.43 -16.12 15.04
CA GLY A 21 -0.02 -16.50 15.01
C GLY A 21 0.66 -16.22 16.36
N PHE A 22 1.79 -16.86 16.63
CA PHE A 22 2.57 -16.60 17.84
C PHE A 22 4.08 -16.57 17.55
N THR A 23 4.75 -15.47 17.91
CA THR A 23 6.21 -15.39 17.81
C THR A 23 6.90 -15.92 19.05
N MET A 24 7.95 -16.74 18.87
CA MET A 24 8.73 -17.28 20.00
C MET A 24 10.04 -16.52 20.28
N HIS A 25 10.41 -15.51 19.49
CA HIS A 25 11.63 -14.74 19.74
C HIS A 25 11.44 -13.69 20.85
N LEU A 26 12.53 -13.33 21.53
CA LEU A 26 12.52 -12.40 22.67
C LEU A 26 12.40 -10.91 22.27
N GLY A 27 12.59 -10.57 20.99
CA GLY A 27 12.58 -9.18 20.52
C GLY A 27 11.35 -8.36 20.94
N PRO A 28 10.12 -8.86 20.74
CA PRO A 28 8.89 -8.18 21.17
C PRO A 28 8.79 -8.01 22.68
N ILE A 29 9.35 -8.92 23.48
CA ILE A 29 9.40 -8.75 24.95
C ILE A 29 10.24 -7.52 25.28
N PHE A 30 11.41 -7.37 24.66
CA PHE A 30 12.26 -6.20 24.83
C PHE A 30 11.62 -4.91 24.30
N ALA A 31 10.88 -4.99 23.20
CA ALA A 31 10.08 -3.87 22.71
C ALA A 31 9.00 -3.46 23.74
N GLY A 32 8.27 -4.43 24.29
CA GLY A 32 7.27 -4.23 25.33
C GLY A 32 7.81 -3.65 26.63
N LEU A 33 9.07 -3.94 26.99
CA LEU A 33 9.73 -3.37 28.17
C LEU A 33 9.94 -1.85 28.09
N LEU A 34 10.09 -1.32 26.87
CA LEU A 34 10.31 0.12 26.61
C LEU A 34 9.01 0.85 26.22
N ALA A 35 8.13 0.18 25.48
CA ALA A 35 6.98 0.81 24.86
C ALA A 35 5.94 1.31 25.89
N PRO A 36 5.13 2.34 25.53
CA PRO A 36 4.11 2.87 26.44
C PRO A 36 3.07 1.80 26.80
N PHE A 37 2.94 1.50 28.09
CA PHE A 37 2.05 0.44 28.58
C PHE A 37 0.61 0.54 28.03
N TRP A 38 0.04 1.74 28.00
CA TRP A 38 -1.33 1.95 27.54
C TRP A 38 -1.49 1.75 26.03
N ALA A 39 -0.44 1.96 25.23
CA ALA A 39 -0.46 1.60 23.82
C ALA A 39 -0.48 0.07 23.64
N ILE A 40 0.29 -0.67 24.44
CA ILE A 40 0.30 -2.14 24.38
C ILE A 40 -1.03 -2.72 24.85
N MET A 41 -1.62 -2.19 25.92
CA MET A 41 -2.95 -2.59 26.37
C MET A 41 -4.04 -2.26 25.34
N GLY A 42 -3.90 -1.13 24.63
CA GLY A 42 -4.78 -0.79 23.52
C GLY A 42 -4.74 -1.83 22.42
N ALA A 43 -3.53 -2.21 22.01
CA ALA A 43 -3.32 -3.26 21.02
C ALA A 43 -3.86 -4.62 21.50
N PHE A 44 -3.73 -4.93 22.79
CA PHE A 44 -4.32 -6.13 23.38
C PHE A 44 -5.84 -6.14 23.25
N ILE A 45 -6.49 -5.06 23.65
CA ILE A 45 -7.95 -4.91 23.54
C ILE A 45 -8.36 -5.04 22.07
N GLY A 46 -7.61 -4.45 21.13
CA GLY A 46 -7.94 -4.54 19.72
C GLY A 46 -7.83 -5.95 19.15
N VAL A 47 -6.82 -6.74 19.54
CA VAL A 47 -6.76 -8.15 19.16
C VAL A 47 -7.89 -8.96 19.79
N VAL A 48 -8.21 -8.73 21.08
CA VAL A 48 -9.34 -9.41 21.73
C VAL A 48 -10.66 -9.10 21.01
N VAL A 49 -10.91 -7.83 20.71
CA VAL A 49 -12.08 -7.40 19.94
C VAL A 49 -12.07 -8.03 18.56
N HIS A 50 -10.94 -8.06 17.86
CA HIS A 50 -10.82 -8.71 16.56
C HIS A 50 -11.12 -10.21 16.63
N THR A 51 -10.57 -10.93 17.61
CA THR A 51 -10.76 -12.36 17.82
C THR A 51 -12.22 -12.71 18.16
N ILE A 52 -12.93 -11.84 18.87
CA ILE A 52 -14.35 -12.05 19.20
C ILE A 52 -15.25 -11.62 18.03
N ALA A 53 -14.95 -10.49 17.39
CA ALA A 53 -15.79 -9.93 16.34
C ALA A 53 -15.71 -10.72 15.04
N SER A 54 -14.56 -11.29 14.68
CA SER A 54 -14.40 -11.97 13.38
C SER A 54 -15.33 -13.17 13.20
N PRO A 55 -15.46 -14.10 14.17
CA PRO A 55 -16.43 -15.19 14.07
C PRO A 55 -17.88 -14.71 13.95
N ILE A 56 -18.23 -13.65 14.68
CA ILE A 56 -19.57 -13.05 14.65
C ILE A 56 -19.84 -12.46 13.26
N LEU A 57 -18.91 -11.68 12.72
CA LEU A 57 -19.01 -11.08 11.39
C LEU A 57 -19.11 -12.14 10.29
N HIS A 58 -18.35 -13.23 10.41
CA HIS A 58 -18.45 -14.38 9.51
C HIS A 58 -19.86 -15.01 9.56
N SER A 59 -20.44 -15.19 10.75
CA SER A 59 -21.79 -15.74 10.89
C SER A 59 -22.90 -14.86 10.28
N TYR A 60 -22.68 -13.54 10.21
CA TYR A 60 -23.56 -12.59 9.53
C TYR A 60 -23.28 -12.44 8.03
N GLY A 61 -22.34 -13.21 7.47
CA GLY A 61 -22.01 -13.19 6.03
C GLY A 61 -21.10 -12.04 5.59
N PHE A 62 -20.43 -11.34 6.51
CA PHE A 62 -19.49 -10.26 6.16
C PHE A 62 -18.12 -10.75 5.68
N MET A 63 -17.83 -12.05 5.77
CA MET A 63 -16.54 -12.66 5.40
C MET A 63 -16.74 -13.83 4.42
N PRO A 64 -17.30 -13.58 3.21
CA PRO A 64 -17.71 -14.64 2.29
C PRO A 64 -16.54 -15.42 1.68
N HIS A 65 -15.36 -14.83 1.60
CA HIS A 65 -14.22 -15.45 0.93
C HIS A 65 -13.40 -16.36 1.85
N TRP A 66 -13.63 -16.32 3.16
CA TRP A 66 -12.91 -17.17 4.10
C TRP A 66 -13.49 -18.58 4.13
N PHE A 67 -12.60 -19.59 4.16
CA PHE A 67 -12.98 -20.98 4.37
C PHE A 67 -11.99 -21.70 5.29
N ILE A 68 -12.42 -22.84 5.83
CA ILE A 68 -11.62 -23.61 6.78
C ILE A 68 -10.38 -24.22 6.09
N GLY A 69 -9.22 -24.11 6.74
CA GLY A 69 -7.93 -24.59 6.20
C GLY A 69 -7.01 -23.49 5.70
N MET A 70 -7.50 -22.26 5.55
CA MET A 70 -6.65 -21.09 5.30
C MET A 70 -5.63 -20.88 6.43
N ASP A 71 -4.41 -20.52 6.07
CA ASP A 71 -3.36 -20.16 7.03
C ASP A 71 -3.59 -18.75 7.62
N THR A 72 -2.74 -18.32 8.56
CA THR A 72 -2.80 -17.00 9.20
C THR A 72 -2.69 -15.86 8.19
N ILE A 73 -1.84 -16.03 7.16
CA ILE A 73 -1.53 -15.01 6.18
C ILE A 73 -2.72 -14.80 5.24
N GLN A 74 -3.23 -15.89 4.67
CA GLN A 74 -4.40 -15.94 3.81
C GLN A 74 -5.63 -15.43 4.55
N THR A 75 -5.85 -15.89 5.78
CA THR A 75 -6.97 -15.41 6.61
C THR A 75 -6.86 -13.90 6.84
N HIS A 76 -5.68 -13.36 7.18
CA HIS A 76 -5.49 -11.92 7.35
C HIS A 76 -5.76 -11.13 6.06
N PHE A 77 -5.31 -11.63 4.91
CA PHE A 77 -5.54 -10.99 3.63
C PHE A 77 -7.03 -10.95 3.25
N VAL A 78 -7.69 -12.10 3.30
CA VAL A 78 -9.09 -12.27 2.89
C VAL A 78 -10.04 -11.50 3.80
N THR A 79 -9.88 -11.65 5.12
CA THR A 79 -10.70 -10.91 6.09
C THR A 79 -10.39 -9.40 6.08
N GLY A 80 -9.17 -9.02 5.68
CA GLY A 80 -8.78 -7.66 5.35
C GLY A 80 -9.63 -7.08 4.23
N ILE A 81 -9.65 -7.73 3.07
CA ILE A 81 -10.45 -7.33 1.90
C ILE A 81 -11.94 -7.29 2.24
N ASP A 82 -12.44 -8.30 2.95
CA ASP A 82 -13.87 -8.45 3.22
C ASP A 82 -14.42 -7.39 4.21
N PHE A 83 -13.66 -7.06 5.26
CA PHE A 83 -14.16 -6.20 6.34
C PHE A 83 -13.09 -5.29 6.95
N TRP A 84 -11.99 -5.86 7.44
CA TRP A 84 -11.08 -5.18 8.36
C TRP A 84 -10.33 -4.00 7.74
N MET A 85 -10.04 -4.02 6.44
CA MET A 85 -9.42 -2.90 5.73
C MET A 85 -10.36 -1.69 5.72
N SER A 86 -11.61 -1.88 5.26
CA SER A 86 -12.62 -0.81 5.25
C SER A 86 -12.89 -0.26 6.65
N PHE A 87 -13.00 -1.13 7.65
CA PHE A 87 -13.20 -0.71 9.04
C PHE A 87 -12.01 0.07 9.59
N GLY A 88 -10.78 -0.38 9.33
CA GLY A 88 -9.54 0.27 9.74
C GLY A 88 -9.32 1.64 9.10
N ILE A 89 -9.70 1.82 7.82
CA ILE A 89 -9.72 3.12 7.14
C ILE A 89 -10.61 4.11 7.91
N GLY A 90 -11.82 3.68 8.26
CA GLY A 90 -12.78 4.49 9.03
C GLY A 90 -12.22 4.98 10.36
N ILE A 91 -11.65 4.08 11.16
CA ILE A 91 -11.08 4.46 12.46
C ILE A 91 -9.89 5.40 12.28
N THR A 92 -9.02 5.14 11.31
CA THR A 92 -7.83 5.98 11.12
C THR A 92 -8.24 7.40 10.70
N PHE A 93 -9.27 7.54 9.87
CA PHE A 93 -9.84 8.85 9.53
C PHE A 93 -10.36 9.59 10.77
N ALA A 94 -11.02 8.89 11.70
CA ALA A 94 -11.45 9.48 12.97
C ALA A 94 -10.24 9.98 13.80
N ILE A 95 -9.19 9.18 13.91
CA ILE A 95 -7.96 9.56 14.63
C ILE A 95 -7.28 10.75 13.99
N THR A 96 -7.24 10.81 12.65
CA THR A 96 -6.70 11.97 11.92
C THR A 96 -7.43 13.25 12.28
N ILE A 97 -8.77 13.26 12.25
CA ILE A 97 -9.56 14.43 12.64
C ILE A 97 -9.30 14.82 14.09
N ILE A 98 -9.25 13.85 14.99
CA ILE A 98 -8.96 14.07 16.41
C ILE A 98 -7.55 14.66 16.60
N GLY A 99 -6.55 14.13 15.89
CA GLY A 99 -5.17 14.62 15.93
C GLY A 99 -5.04 16.07 15.47
N PHE A 100 -5.70 16.43 14.37
CA PHE A 100 -5.77 17.82 13.91
C PHE A 100 -6.46 18.73 14.93
N TYR A 101 -7.56 18.28 15.52
CA TYR A 101 -8.26 19.03 16.57
C TYR A 101 -7.36 19.27 17.80
N GLN A 102 -6.61 18.26 18.25
CA GLN A 102 -5.68 18.38 19.38
C GLN A 102 -4.52 19.35 19.08
N VAL A 103 -3.96 19.30 17.88
CA VAL A 103 -2.92 20.25 17.49
C VAL A 103 -3.49 21.66 17.39
N TRP A 104 -4.66 21.84 16.78
CA TRP A 104 -5.31 23.13 16.67
C TRP A 104 -5.58 23.78 18.05
N THR A 105 -6.16 23.01 18.98
CA THR A 105 -6.41 23.47 20.35
C THR A 105 -5.10 23.75 21.10
N GLY A 106 -4.07 22.91 20.93
CA GLY A 106 -2.76 23.10 21.55
C GLY A 106 -1.97 24.30 21.00
N VAL A 107 -2.10 24.64 19.72
CA VAL A 107 -1.51 25.85 19.13
C VAL A 107 -2.23 27.09 19.67
N ARG A 108 -3.56 27.04 19.76
CA ARG A 108 -4.35 28.15 20.30
C ARG A 108 -4.05 28.42 21.77
N SER A 109 -3.86 27.40 22.60
CA SER A 109 -3.47 27.56 24.01
C SER A 109 -2.03 28.05 24.17
N ALA A 110 -1.09 27.59 23.34
CA ALA A 110 0.31 28.03 23.39
C ALA A 110 0.50 29.49 22.96
N ASN A 111 -0.29 29.99 22.00
CA ASN A 111 -0.32 31.41 21.63
C ASN A 111 -0.79 32.31 22.78
N VAL A 112 -1.50 31.77 23.77
CA VAL A 112 -1.93 32.50 24.98
C VAL A 112 -0.84 32.53 26.05
N GLU A 113 0.04 31.51 26.11
CA GLU A 113 1.03 31.39 27.20
C GLU A 113 2.42 31.99 26.92
N LYS A 114 2.89 32.11 25.66
CA LYS A 114 4.20 32.74 25.38
C LYS A 114 4.27 33.45 24.03
N ALA A 115 4.01 34.75 24.04
CA ALA A 115 4.56 35.69 23.05
C ALA A 115 6.07 35.94 23.32
N GLY A 116 6.89 34.88 23.28
CA GLY A 116 8.35 35.00 23.31
C GLY A 116 8.86 35.44 21.93
N GLU A 117 9.89 36.30 21.91
CA GLU A 117 10.49 36.81 20.68
C GLU A 117 10.82 35.68 19.69
N ARG A 118 10.17 35.71 18.52
CA ARG A 118 10.44 34.81 17.40
C ARG A 118 11.76 35.23 16.74
N THR A 119 12.88 34.91 17.38
CA THR A 119 14.20 35.34 16.91
C THR A 119 14.72 34.38 15.86
N TRP A 120 14.94 34.87 14.64
CA TRP A 120 15.57 34.12 13.52
C TRP A 120 17.08 33.88 13.70
N LYS A 121 17.63 34.20 14.88
CA LYS A 121 19.05 34.02 15.19
C LYS A 121 19.28 32.60 15.70
N THR A 122 20.32 31.96 15.17
CA THR A 122 20.76 30.64 15.64
C THR A 122 21.21 30.72 17.10
N PRO A 123 20.95 29.69 17.92
CA PRO A 123 21.47 29.63 19.28
C PRO A 123 23.01 29.73 19.28
N PRO A 124 23.61 30.60 20.13
CA PRO A 124 25.06 30.78 20.14
C PRO A 124 25.78 29.48 20.56
N GLY A 125 26.87 29.13 19.86
CA GLY A 125 27.77 28.02 20.21
C GLY A 125 27.45 26.65 19.59
N ARG A 126 26.31 26.49 18.91
CA ARG A 126 25.85 25.20 18.35
C ARG A 126 26.41 24.87 16.96
N GLY A 127 26.81 25.90 16.20
CA GLY A 127 27.34 25.76 14.85
C GLY A 127 26.28 25.49 13.78
N ASP A 128 25.02 25.86 14.04
CA ASP A 128 23.91 25.73 13.09
C ASP A 128 24.07 26.67 11.89
N PHE A 129 23.56 26.24 10.73
CA PHE A 129 23.45 27.11 9.55
C PHE A 129 22.42 28.22 9.77
N ARG A 130 22.57 29.31 9.01
CA ARG A 130 21.53 30.35 8.93
C ARG A 130 20.23 29.71 8.42
N ILE A 131 19.09 30.05 9.01
CA ILE A 131 17.79 29.43 8.68
C ILE A 131 17.47 29.50 7.17
N TRP A 132 17.85 30.58 6.49
CA TRP A 132 17.65 30.69 5.03
C TRP A 132 18.39 29.59 4.24
N ILE A 133 19.58 29.16 4.68
CA ILE A 133 20.34 28.08 4.02
C ILE A 133 19.56 26.78 4.15
N CYS A 134 18.98 26.52 5.33
CA CYS A 134 18.13 25.35 5.54
C CYS A 134 16.90 25.38 4.64
N VAL A 135 16.25 26.54 4.50
CA VAL A 135 15.12 26.71 3.57
C VAL A 135 15.55 26.47 2.12
N VAL A 136 16.68 27.01 1.69
CA VAL A 136 17.20 26.80 0.33
C VAL A 136 17.54 25.34 0.09
N LEU A 137 18.23 24.67 1.01
CA LEU A 137 18.53 23.24 0.89
C LEU A 137 17.26 22.40 0.86
N PHE A 138 16.25 22.75 1.66
CA PHE A 138 14.94 22.11 1.63
C PHE A 138 14.25 22.30 0.27
N CYS A 139 14.22 23.53 -0.26
CA CYS A 139 13.66 23.82 -1.57
C CYS A 139 14.39 23.06 -2.68
N LEU A 140 15.73 23.00 -2.63
CA LEU A 140 16.54 22.27 -3.61
C LEU A 140 16.28 20.77 -3.57
N ALA A 141 16.25 20.17 -2.37
CA ALA A 141 15.96 18.75 -2.20
C ALA A 141 14.53 18.39 -2.63
N SER A 142 13.56 19.25 -2.32
CA SER A 142 12.16 19.09 -2.72
C SER A 142 11.97 19.27 -4.23
N LEU A 143 12.64 20.24 -4.84
CA LEU A 143 12.61 20.42 -6.29
C LEU A 143 13.30 19.27 -7.02
N TYR A 144 14.36 18.71 -6.45
CA TYR A 144 15.06 17.57 -7.04
C TYR A 144 14.13 16.39 -7.29
N THR A 145 13.28 16.02 -6.33
CA THR A 145 12.34 14.88 -6.50
C THR A 145 11.25 15.19 -7.54
N ILE A 146 10.75 16.43 -7.58
CA ILE A 146 9.75 16.88 -8.57
C ILE A 146 10.34 16.88 -9.98
N VAL A 147 11.54 17.45 -10.15
CA VAL A 147 12.24 17.51 -11.44
C VAL A 147 12.60 16.12 -11.92
N LEU A 148 13.13 15.26 -11.04
CA LEU A 148 13.45 13.88 -11.36
C LEU A 148 12.20 13.11 -11.82
N SER A 149 11.07 13.31 -11.14
CA SER A 149 9.79 12.69 -11.53
C SER A 149 9.35 13.13 -12.92
N LYS A 150 9.48 14.41 -13.27
CA LYS A 150 9.15 14.93 -14.62
C LYS A 150 10.11 14.42 -15.70
N ILE A 151 11.39 14.22 -15.38
CA ILE A 151 12.38 13.68 -16.31
C ILE A 151 12.13 12.19 -16.57
N LEU A 152 11.84 11.42 -15.52
CA LEU A 152 11.62 9.98 -15.63
C LEU A 152 10.28 9.63 -16.27
N PHE A 153 9.25 10.44 -16.04
CA PHE A 153 7.90 10.20 -16.54
C PHE A 153 7.31 11.46 -17.21
N PRO A 154 7.82 11.84 -18.39
CA PRO A 154 7.49 13.11 -19.03
C PRO A 154 6.01 13.20 -19.43
N ASP A 155 5.41 12.12 -19.94
CA ASP A 155 4.02 12.11 -20.41
C ASP A 155 3.01 11.99 -19.26
N LEU A 156 3.39 11.23 -18.23
CA LEU A 156 2.61 11.01 -17.01
C LEU A 156 2.49 12.29 -16.15
N VAL A 157 3.61 12.98 -15.96
CA VAL A 157 3.71 14.15 -15.06
C VAL A 157 3.23 15.40 -15.80
N THR A 158 1.92 15.47 -16.00
CA THR A 158 1.21 16.62 -16.55
C THR A 158 1.27 17.83 -15.60
N THR A 159 0.93 19.01 -16.11
CA THR A 159 0.91 20.26 -15.33
C THR A 159 0.07 20.14 -14.05
N THR A 160 -1.06 19.44 -14.12
CA THR A 160 -1.93 19.18 -12.97
C THR A 160 -1.21 18.36 -11.89
N LEU A 161 -0.50 17.30 -12.27
CA LEU A 161 0.24 16.47 -11.31
C LEU A 161 1.44 17.22 -10.71
N LEU A 162 2.10 18.09 -11.49
CA LEU A 162 3.16 18.96 -10.97
C LEU A 162 2.65 19.91 -9.89
N ILE A 163 1.44 20.48 -10.05
CA ILE A 163 0.82 21.32 -9.03
C ILE A 163 0.60 20.50 -7.74
N PHE A 164 0.10 19.27 -7.85
CA PHE A 164 -0.05 18.39 -6.69
C PHE A 164 1.29 18.08 -6.01
N PHE A 165 2.33 17.71 -6.76
CA PHE A 165 3.66 17.47 -6.20
C PHE A 165 4.22 18.71 -5.52
N PHE A 166 4.02 19.90 -6.09
CA PHE A 166 4.42 21.15 -5.47
C PHE A 166 3.67 21.41 -4.15
N ILE A 167 2.35 21.21 -4.14
CA ILE A 167 1.53 21.33 -2.92
C ILE A 167 2.01 20.31 -1.87
N PHE A 168 2.29 19.07 -2.25
CA PHE A 168 2.76 18.07 -1.30
C PHE A 168 4.11 18.44 -0.71
N ALA A 169 5.09 18.76 -1.57
CA ALA A 169 6.43 19.07 -1.12
C ALA A 169 6.50 20.36 -0.29
N PHE A 170 5.79 21.43 -0.69
CA PHE A 170 5.94 22.75 -0.06
C PHE A 170 4.86 23.12 0.95
N VAL A 171 3.72 22.44 0.95
CA VAL A 171 2.61 22.74 1.88
C VAL A 171 2.38 21.56 2.82
N TYR A 172 2.08 20.38 2.26
CA TYR A 172 1.71 19.21 3.06
C TYR A 172 2.87 18.70 3.92
N THR A 173 4.04 18.46 3.33
CA THR A 173 5.22 17.89 4.01
C THR A 173 5.72 18.76 5.17
N PRO A 174 5.86 20.10 5.03
CA PRO A 174 6.15 20.98 6.16
C PRO A 174 5.07 20.98 7.24
N LEU A 175 3.79 21.01 6.84
CA LEU A 175 2.65 21.01 7.76
C LEU A 175 2.61 19.72 8.59
N ILE A 176 2.69 18.55 7.94
CA ILE A 176 2.62 17.25 8.61
C ILE A 176 3.86 17.02 9.47
N SER A 177 5.04 17.48 9.05
CA SER A 177 6.26 17.42 9.84
C SER A 177 6.17 18.27 11.11
N PHE A 178 5.56 19.46 11.02
CA PHE A 178 5.32 20.32 12.18
C PHE A 178 4.30 19.71 13.16
N VAL A 179 3.17 19.24 12.64
CA VAL A 179 2.12 18.55 13.42
C VAL A 179 2.72 17.37 14.17
N ASN A 180 3.49 16.53 13.48
CA ASN A 180 4.13 15.35 14.06
C ASN A 180 5.20 15.69 15.10
N ALA A 181 6.11 16.63 14.81
CA ALA A 181 7.10 17.07 15.80
C ALA A 181 6.45 17.56 17.10
N ARG A 182 5.28 18.21 16.99
CA ARG A 182 4.51 18.69 18.14
C ARG A 182 3.80 17.55 18.86
N LEU A 183 3.17 16.62 18.15
CA LEU A 183 2.52 15.45 18.73
C LEU A 183 3.52 14.52 19.43
N ASP A 184 4.71 14.31 18.85
CA ASP A 184 5.80 13.60 19.51
C ASP A 184 6.23 14.30 20.80
N GLY A 185 6.35 15.64 20.79
CA GLY A 185 6.68 16.40 22.00
C GLY A 185 5.59 16.40 23.09
N MET A 186 4.32 16.32 22.72
CA MET A 186 3.18 16.41 23.67
C MET A 186 2.68 15.04 24.15
N VAL A 187 2.58 14.09 23.23
CA VAL A 187 1.91 12.79 23.42
C VAL A 187 2.86 11.61 23.13
N GLY A 188 4.03 11.87 22.52
CA GLY A 188 5.03 10.84 22.19
C GLY A 188 4.59 9.90 21.08
N GLN A 189 3.76 10.38 20.15
CA GLN A 189 3.21 9.60 19.04
C GLN A 189 3.12 10.46 17.76
N ASN A 190 3.24 9.77 16.63
CA ASN A 190 3.12 10.34 15.30
C ASN A 190 1.72 10.10 14.71
N LEU A 191 1.18 11.11 14.05
CA LEU A 191 0.04 11.01 13.15
C LEU A 191 0.52 10.57 11.76
N ASN A 192 0.18 9.35 11.37
CA ASN A 192 0.30 8.90 9.99
C ASN A 192 -1.09 8.87 9.35
N ILE A 193 -1.30 9.70 8.33
CA ILE A 193 -2.57 9.72 7.59
C ILE A 193 -2.44 8.69 6.47
N PRO A 194 -3.23 7.60 6.50
CA PRO A 194 -3.11 6.54 5.53
C PRO A 194 -3.72 6.97 4.19
N TYR A 195 -3.28 6.32 3.11
CA TYR A 195 -3.89 6.39 1.79
C TYR A 195 -3.90 7.77 1.09
N ILE A 196 -3.05 8.73 1.50
CA ILE A 196 -3.01 10.05 0.83
C ILE A 196 -2.54 9.93 -0.62
N LYS A 197 -1.50 9.12 -0.86
CA LYS A 197 -1.00 8.88 -2.21
C LYS A 197 -2.11 8.27 -3.07
N GLU A 198 -2.72 7.22 -2.56
CA GLU A 198 -3.81 6.46 -3.19
C GLU A 198 -5.01 7.35 -3.50
N ALA A 199 -5.48 8.13 -2.52
CA ALA A 199 -6.58 9.07 -2.71
C ALA A 199 -6.27 10.13 -3.78
N THR A 200 -5.04 10.63 -3.84
CA THR A 200 -4.63 11.59 -4.86
C THR A 200 -4.66 10.96 -6.25
N ILE A 201 -4.19 9.73 -6.38
CA ILE A 201 -4.20 8.98 -7.64
C ILE A 201 -5.65 8.79 -8.14
N PHE A 202 -6.59 8.48 -7.24
CA PHE A 202 -7.99 8.37 -7.62
C PHE A 202 -8.63 9.71 -7.99
N LEU A 203 -8.36 10.76 -7.21
CA LEU A 203 -8.92 12.09 -7.45
C LEU A 203 -8.34 12.76 -8.71
N SER A 204 -7.13 12.38 -9.13
CA SER A 204 -6.56 12.86 -10.39
C SER A 204 -7.19 12.22 -11.63
N GLY A 205 -7.96 11.14 -11.46
CA GLY A 205 -8.59 10.40 -12.57
C GLY A 205 -7.59 9.63 -13.44
N PHE A 206 -6.35 9.47 -12.98
CA PHE A 206 -5.30 8.82 -13.76
C PHE A 206 -5.58 7.32 -13.95
N LYS A 207 -5.31 6.81 -15.16
CA LYS A 207 -5.46 5.40 -15.54
C LYS A 207 -4.08 4.82 -15.90
N GLY A 208 -3.79 3.62 -15.39
CA GLY A 208 -2.51 2.92 -15.61
C GLY A 208 -1.67 2.71 -14.36
N ILE A 209 -0.59 1.93 -14.50
CA ILE A 209 0.26 1.51 -13.37
C ILE A 209 1.31 2.57 -12.99
N GLU A 210 1.82 3.32 -13.95
CA GLU A 210 3.07 4.07 -13.82
C GLU A 210 3.08 5.06 -12.63
N ILE A 211 1.94 5.71 -12.38
CA ILE A 211 1.75 6.65 -11.27
C ILE A 211 2.06 6.03 -9.89
N TRP A 212 1.89 4.73 -9.74
CA TRP A 212 2.13 4.01 -8.49
C TRP A 212 3.62 3.89 -8.17
N PHE A 213 4.49 4.03 -9.16
CA PHE A 213 5.94 4.01 -9.03
C PHE A 213 6.57 5.39 -8.90
N VAL A 214 5.80 6.46 -9.13
CA VAL A 214 6.26 7.82 -8.89
C VAL A 214 6.26 8.14 -7.39
N ASP A 215 7.28 8.86 -6.94
CA ASP A 215 7.36 9.38 -5.58
C ASP A 215 6.61 10.71 -5.47
N PHE A 216 5.69 10.80 -4.52
CA PHE A 216 4.84 11.98 -4.29
C PHE A 216 5.46 12.93 -3.26
N GLY A 217 6.62 12.59 -2.66
CA GLY A 217 7.32 13.44 -1.69
C GLY A 217 6.53 13.64 -0.38
N LEU A 218 5.78 12.61 0.04
CA LEU A 218 4.93 12.61 1.25
C LEU A 218 5.72 12.27 2.52
N ASP A 219 6.91 12.84 2.66
CA ASP A 219 7.80 12.57 3.78
C ASP A 219 7.32 13.23 5.08
N ASN A 220 7.76 12.66 6.22
CA ASN A 220 7.57 13.23 7.53
C ASN A 220 8.92 13.43 8.23
N TYR A 221 9.30 14.68 8.45
CA TYR A 221 10.55 15.09 9.07
C TYR A 221 10.40 15.46 10.56
N GLY A 222 9.28 15.11 11.21
CA GLY A 222 9.02 15.40 12.62
C GLY A 222 10.08 14.84 13.57
N ALA A 223 10.48 13.58 13.36
CA ALA A 223 11.55 12.93 14.13
C ALA A 223 12.93 13.60 13.91
N ALA A 224 13.17 14.19 12.74
CA ALA A 224 14.41 14.93 12.50
C ALA A 224 14.48 16.21 13.36
N ALA A 225 13.35 16.90 13.53
CA ALA A 225 13.27 18.05 14.44
C ALA A 225 13.55 17.64 15.90
N GLU A 226 13.07 16.46 16.33
CA GLU A 226 13.41 15.90 17.64
C GLU A 226 14.91 15.63 17.77
N ARG A 227 15.55 15.05 16.75
CA ARG A 227 17.02 14.86 16.74
C ARG A 227 17.76 16.17 16.90
N PHE A 228 17.32 17.26 16.26
CA PHE A 228 17.88 18.58 16.52
C PHE A 228 17.75 18.95 18.00
N ARG A 229 16.62 18.69 18.67
CA ARG A 229 16.52 18.95 20.11
C ARG A 229 17.49 18.09 20.92
N GLN A 230 17.67 16.82 20.56
CA GLN A 230 18.63 15.92 21.22
C GLN A 230 20.07 16.45 21.10
N ILE A 231 20.47 16.91 19.90
CA ILE A 231 21.79 17.50 19.63
C ILE A 231 22.06 18.73 20.51
N GLU A 232 21.03 19.53 20.75
CA GLU A 232 21.10 20.69 21.64
C GLU A 232 21.38 20.27 23.09
N LEU A 233 20.61 19.28 23.57
CA LEU A 233 20.67 18.81 24.96
C LEU A 233 21.97 18.09 25.27
N THR A 234 22.58 17.41 24.29
CA THR A 234 23.88 16.74 24.44
C THR A 234 25.07 17.68 24.26
N GLY A 235 24.85 18.95 23.88
CA GLY A 235 25.92 19.91 23.60
C GLY A 235 26.77 19.55 22.37
N THR A 236 26.29 18.66 21.50
CA THR A 236 27.02 18.22 20.32
C THR A 236 26.95 19.27 19.20
N LYS A 237 28.07 19.53 18.53
CA LYS A 237 28.11 20.46 17.39
C LYS A 237 27.53 19.79 16.15
N PHE A 238 26.67 20.49 15.41
CA PHE A 238 26.09 19.99 14.16
C PHE A 238 27.17 19.54 13.15
N THR A 239 28.27 20.28 13.06
CA THR A 239 29.40 19.96 12.16
C THR A 239 30.09 18.64 12.49
N SER A 240 30.06 18.20 13.75
CA SER A 240 30.60 16.90 14.15
C SER A 240 29.75 15.75 13.62
N ILE A 241 28.43 15.94 13.64
CA ILE A 241 27.45 14.96 13.16
C ILE A 241 27.54 14.85 11.64
N LEU A 242 27.59 15.99 10.95
CA LEU A 242 27.76 16.03 9.49
C LEU A 242 29.06 15.32 9.05
N ARG A 243 30.18 15.54 9.77
CA ARG A 243 31.45 14.85 9.49
C ARG A 243 31.35 13.35 9.73
N ALA A 244 30.65 12.93 10.78
CA ALA A 244 30.43 11.52 11.07
C ALA A 244 29.58 10.85 9.99
N GLU A 245 28.49 11.49 9.56
CA GLU A 245 27.65 10.98 8.45
C GLU A 245 28.45 10.88 7.15
N LEU A 246 29.18 11.94 6.76
CA LEU A 246 30.00 11.94 5.54
C LEU A 246 31.06 10.83 5.54
N PHE A 247 31.64 10.51 6.70
CA PHE A 247 32.58 9.40 6.86
C PHE A 247 31.87 8.03 6.79
N MET A 248 30.69 7.92 7.41
CA MET A 248 29.92 6.67 7.44
C MET A 248 29.34 6.31 6.08
N VAL A 249 28.93 7.29 5.25
CA VAL A 249 28.33 7.05 3.92
C VAL A 249 29.15 6.09 3.05
N PRO A 250 30.43 6.36 2.70
CA PRO A 250 31.20 5.46 1.83
C PRO A 250 31.41 4.08 2.47
N LEU A 251 31.61 4.01 3.79
CA LEU A 251 31.79 2.76 4.51
C LEU A 251 30.52 1.90 4.49
N VAL A 252 29.36 2.51 4.73
CA VAL A 252 28.05 1.86 4.69
C VAL A 252 27.73 1.41 3.26
N PHE A 253 28.00 2.24 2.24
CA PHE A 253 27.80 1.84 0.85
C PHE A 253 28.66 0.63 0.48
N MET A 254 29.96 0.68 0.76
CA MET A 254 30.89 -0.42 0.44
C MET A 254 30.46 -1.73 1.14
N THR A 255 30.15 -1.66 2.44
CA THR A 255 29.71 -2.83 3.22
C THR A 255 28.34 -3.34 2.75
N SER A 256 27.42 -2.44 2.38
CA SER A 256 26.10 -2.82 1.85
C SER A 256 26.21 -3.50 0.49
N PHE A 257 27.04 -3.00 -0.43
CA PHE A 257 27.27 -3.65 -1.73
C PHE A 257 27.91 -5.04 -1.57
N MET A 258 28.85 -5.18 -0.63
CA MET A 258 29.45 -6.48 -0.30
C MET A 258 28.38 -7.47 0.21
N TYR A 259 27.51 -7.03 1.13
CA TYR A 259 26.46 -7.86 1.70
C TYR A 259 25.36 -8.21 0.69
N TRP A 260 24.94 -7.24 -0.14
CA TRP A 260 24.00 -7.45 -1.23
C TRP A 260 24.56 -8.51 -2.19
N SER A 261 25.77 -8.31 -2.71
CA SER A 261 26.42 -9.26 -3.63
C SER A 261 26.48 -10.67 -3.06
N TYR A 262 26.72 -10.81 -1.76
CA TYR A 262 26.72 -12.10 -1.08
C TYR A 262 25.34 -12.77 -1.02
N ILE A 263 24.31 -12.05 -0.57
CA ILE A 263 22.93 -12.59 -0.47
C ILE A 263 22.47 -13.13 -1.83
N TRP A 264 22.79 -12.43 -2.92
CA TRP A 264 22.39 -12.87 -4.26
C TRP A 264 23.18 -14.07 -4.79
N LYS A 265 24.37 -14.32 -4.25
CA LYS A 265 25.20 -15.49 -4.60
C LYS A 265 24.96 -16.72 -3.72
N LEU A 266 24.38 -16.55 -2.52
CA LEU A 266 24.23 -17.65 -1.57
C LEU A 266 23.18 -18.69 -2.01
N ALA A 267 22.06 -18.21 -2.55
CA ALA A 267 20.99 -19.03 -3.13
C ALA A 267 20.10 -18.12 -4.01
N PRO A 268 19.38 -18.67 -5.00
CA PRO A 268 18.34 -17.94 -5.72
C PRO A 268 17.31 -17.34 -4.75
N ILE A 269 16.80 -16.16 -5.06
CA ILE A 269 15.77 -15.47 -4.29
C ILE A 269 14.52 -15.37 -5.18
N PRO A 270 13.34 -15.84 -4.75
CA PRO A 270 13.04 -16.58 -3.52
C PRO A 270 13.46 -18.06 -3.57
N SER A 271 13.80 -18.64 -2.42
CA SER A 271 14.07 -20.08 -2.24
C SER A 271 13.87 -20.49 -0.78
N ASP A 272 13.95 -21.80 -0.50
CA ASP A 272 13.85 -22.35 0.87
C ASP A 272 14.97 -21.87 1.80
N ALA A 273 16.09 -21.37 1.25
CA ALA A 273 17.13 -20.69 2.03
C ALA A 273 16.64 -19.35 2.63
N TYR A 274 15.58 -18.77 2.05
CA TYR A 274 14.96 -17.51 2.47
C TYR A 274 13.45 -17.64 2.76
N PRO A 275 13.03 -18.41 3.79
CA PRO A 275 11.61 -18.71 4.04
C PRO A 275 10.73 -17.46 4.23
N TYR A 276 11.27 -16.41 4.85
CA TYR A 276 10.52 -15.16 5.04
C TYR A 276 10.23 -14.47 3.71
N VAL A 277 11.22 -14.43 2.81
CA VAL A 277 11.07 -13.81 1.49
C VAL A 277 10.08 -14.62 0.65
N GLN A 278 10.21 -15.95 0.65
CA GLN A 278 9.34 -16.87 -0.07
C GLN A 278 7.85 -16.71 0.30
N LEU A 279 7.54 -16.41 1.56
CA LEU A 279 6.14 -16.22 2.00
C LEU A 279 5.68 -14.76 1.93
N MET A 280 6.49 -13.83 2.43
CA MET A 280 6.04 -12.45 2.62
C MET A 280 6.14 -11.58 1.38
N TRP A 281 7.06 -11.86 0.44
CA TRP A 281 7.15 -11.06 -0.78
C TRP A 281 5.95 -11.30 -1.69
N PRO A 282 5.51 -12.54 -1.98
CA PRO A 282 4.27 -12.77 -2.73
C PRO A 282 3.05 -12.14 -2.06
N LEU A 283 2.91 -12.27 -0.73
CA LEU A 283 1.83 -11.60 0.01
C LEU A 283 1.84 -10.09 -0.18
N ARG A 284 3.00 -9.44 0.01
CA ARG A 284 3.14 -7.99 -0.17
C ARG A 284 2.90 -7.58 -1.61
N ALA A 285 3.32 -8.39 -2.57
CA ALA A 285 3.07 -8.16 -3.98
C ALA A 285 1.56 -8.22 -4.25
N LEU A 286 0.84 -9.25 -3.78
CA LEU A 286 -0.62 -9.36 -3.89
C LEU A 286 -1.33 -8.17 -3.23
N GLN A 287 -0.99 -7.83 -1.99
CA GLN A 287 -1.54 -6.68 -1.29
C GLN A 287 -1.32 -5.37 -2.05
N ARG A 288 -0.14 -5.18 -2.64
CA ARG A 288 0.16 -3.99 -3.44
C ARG A 288 -0.57 -4.01 -4.78
N SER A 289 -0.70 -5.18 -5.41
CA SER A 289 -1.39 -5.35 -6.69
C SER A 289 -2.86 -4.97 -6.58
N VAL A 290 -3.55 -5.27 -5.48
CA VAL A 290 -4.95 -4.83 -5.26
C VAL A 290 -5.10 -3.31 -5.44
N TRP A 291 -4.14 -2.54 -4.94
CA TRP A 291 -4.14 -1.08 -5.11
C TRP A 291 -3.71 -0.68 -6.53
N ILE A 292 -2.66 -1.28 -7.08
CA ILE A 292 -2.17 -0.91 -8.43
C ILE A 292 -3.21 -1.20 -9.52
N THR A 293 -3.93 -2.33 -9.45
CA THR A 293 -4.92 -2.70 -10.47
C THR A 293 -6.19 -1.84 -10.41
N SER A 294 -6.39 -1.07 -9.34
CA SER A 294 -7.54 -0.16 -9.23
C SER A 294 -7.57 0.95 -10.27
N THR A 295 -6.40 1.36 -10.78
CA THR A 295 -6.28 2.35 -11.86
C THR A 295 -6.32 1.72 -13.25
N MET A 296 -6.49 0.39 -13.35
CA MET A 296 -6.64 -0.30 -14.64
C MET A 296 -8.08 -0.38 -15.14
N GLY A 297 -9.07 -0.10 -14.29
CA GLY A 297 -10.47 -0.16 -14.69
C GLY A 297 -10.76 0.85 -15.80
N SER A 298 -11.32 0.38 -16.91
CA SER A 298 -11.73 1.18 -18.06
C SER A 298 -13.24 1.10 -18.26
N GLU A 299 -13.86 2.24 -18.52
CA GLU A 299 -15.30 2.34 -18.77
C GLU A 299 -15.55 2.44 -20.27
N VAL A 300 -16.64 1.84 -20.74
CA VAL A 300 -17.12 2.01 -22.12
C VAL A 300 -17.80 3.37 -22.22
N ALA A 301 -17.34 4.21 -23.15
CA ALA A 301 -17.83 5.56 -23.35
C ALA A 301 -18.43 5.72 -24.76
N PRO A 302 -19.39 6.63 -24.96
CA PRO A 302 -19.76 7.04 -26.31
C PRO A 302 -18.57 7.73 -26.98
N GLY A 303 -18.29 7.37 -28.24
CA GLY A 303 -17.18 7.96 -28.99
C GLY A 303 -17.46 9.39 -29.47
N ALA A 304 -16.43 10.03 -30.03
CA ALA A 304 -16.50 11.44 -30.47
C ALA A 304 -17.44 11.69 -31.69
N GLN A 305 -17.81 10.64 -32.43
CA GLN A 305 -18.76 10.69 -33.55
C GLN A 305 -20.12 10.15 -33.12
N GLU A 306 -21.21 10.66 -33.72
CA GLU A 306 -22.52 10.06 -33.53
C GLU A 306 -22.49 8.59 -33.96
N ASP A 307 -23.04 7.72 -33.11
CA ASP A 307 -23.11 6.26 -33.28
C ASP A 307 -21.80 5.45 -33.16
N THR A 308 -20.75 6.04 -32.60
CA THR A 308 -19.56 5.28 -32.19
C THR A 308 -19.50 5.06 -30.69
N ILE A 309 -18.86 3.96 -30.31
CA ILE A 309 -18.57 3.61 -28.92
C ILE A 309 -17.08 3.33 -28.80
N GLU A 310 -16.53 3.74 -27.67
CA GLU A 310 -15.12 3.72 -27.39
C GLU A 310 -14.84 2.93 -26.10
N TRP A 311 -13.78 2.13 -26.15
CA TRP A 311 -13.21 1.53 -24.97
C TRP A 311 -11.69 1.64 -25.00
N GLN A 312 -11.11 1.98 -23.86
CA GLN A 312 -9.68 2.19 -23.70
C GLN A 312 -9.09 1.10 -22.79
N PRO A 313 -8.49 0.03 -23.32
CA PRO A 313 -7.76 -0.93 -22.49
C PRO A 313 -6.55 -0.25 -21.84
N THR A 314 -6.16 -0.72 -20.66
CA THR A 314 -5.05 -0.12 -19.92
C THR A 314 -3.86 -1.06 -19.82
N ASN A 315 -2.67 -0.48 -19.67
CA ASN A 315 -1.44 -1.21 -19.34
C ASN A 315 -1.10 -2.34 -20.34
N LEU A 316 -1.18 -2.03 -21.63
CA LEU A 316 -0.71 -2.94 -22.67
C LEU A 316 0.82 -3.06 -22.60
N SER A 317 1.33 -4.27 -22.71
CA SER A 317 2.78 -4.51 -22.81
C SER A 317 3.30 -4.03 -24.15
N ASP A 318 4.50 -3.47 -24.14
CA ASP A 318 5.21 -3.08 -25.37
C ASP A 318 5.65 -4.32 -26.16
N ASN A 319 5.91 -4.14 -27.46
CA ASN A 319 6.41 -5.15 -28.39
C ASN A 319 5.61 -6.46 -28.39
N SER A 320 4.28 -6.36 -28.32
CA SER A 320 3.38 -7.51 -28.18
C SER A 320 2.20 -7.42 -29.15
N TRP A 321 1.75 -8.57 -29.64
CA TRP A 321 0.48 -8.66 -30.37
C TRP A 321 -0.69 -8.72 -29.40
N TRP A 322 -1.74 -7.97 -29.70
CA TRP A 322 -2.98 -7.93 -28.95
C TRP A 322 -4.14 -8.23 -29.88
N TYR A 323 -5.05 -9.08 -29.42
CA TYR A 323 -6.28 -9.48 -30.09
C TYR A 323 -7.46 -8.99 -29.26
N TRP A 324 -8.48 -8.43 -29.90
CA TRP A 324 -9.64 -7.94 -29.21
C TRP A 324 -10.93 -8.24 -29.97
N ARG A 325 -12.01 -8.36 -29.22
CA ARG A 325 -13.36 -8.63 -29.73
C ARG A 325 -14.38 -7.90 -28.87
N VAL A 326 -15.56 -7.67 -29.43
CA VAL A 326 -16.64 -6.99 -28.73
C VAL A 326 -17.99 -7.64 -29.03
N ARG A 327 -18.90 -7.60 -28.06
CA ARG A 327 -20.29 -8.03 -28.24
C ARG A 327 -21.24 -7.06 -27.55
N ALA A 328 -22.45 -6.95 -28.09
CA ALA A 328 -23.48 -6.10 -27.53
C ALA A 328 -24.46 -6.92 -26.68
N PHE A 329 -25.03 -6.30 -25.65
CA PHE A 329 -26.11 -6.85 -24.84
C PHE A 329 -27.11 -5.76 -24.45
N PRO A 330 -28.37 -6.09 -24.12
CA PRO A 330 -29.34 -5.09 -23.68
C PRO A 330 -28.88 -4.39 -22.39
N ALA A 331 -28.93 -3.06 -22.34
CA ALA A 331 -28.49 -2.28 -21.17
C ALA A 331 -29.23 -2.63 -19.87
N VAL A 332 -30.47 -3.12 -19.99
CA VAL A 332 -31.27 -3.66 -18.87
C VAL A 332 -30.55 -4.81 -18.16
N ASP A 333 -29.77 -5.59 -18.89
CA ASP A 333 -29.05 -6.76 -18.37
C ASP A 333 -27.71 -6.36 -17.70
N LYS A 334 -27.26 -5.09 -17.77
CA LYS A 334 -26.00 -4.61 -17.16
C LYS A 334 -25.90 -4.88 -15.66
N GLY A 335 -27.04 -4.81 -14.96
CA GLY A 335 -27.12 -5.06 -13.52
C GLY A 335 -27.05 -6.53 -13.12
N LEU A 336 -27.17 -7.45 -14.08
CA LEU A 336 -27.12 -8.89 -13.84
C LEU A 336 -25.66 -9.38 -13.80
N PRO A 337 -25.37 -10.46 -13.05
CA PRO A 337 -24.11 -11.20 -13.17
C PRO A 337 -23.82 -11.58 -14.63
N PRO A 338 -22.54 -11.57 -15.10
CA PRO A 338 -22.20 -11.84 -16.50
C PRO A 338 -22.78 -13.15 -17.04
N ASP A 339 -22.86 -14.19 -16.23
CA ASP A 339 -23.44 -15.50 -16.57
C ASP A 339 -24.94 -15.47 -16.88
N GLN A 340 -25.65 -14.43 -16.42
CA GLN A 340 -27.10 -14.27 -16.59
C GLN A 340 -27.47 -13.27 -17.68
N ARG A 341 -26.49 -12.61 -18.31
CA ARG A 341 -26.73 -11.60 -19.35
C ARG A 341 -26.99 -12.25 -20.70
N ARG A 342 -27.86 -11.65 -21.49
CA ARG A 342 -28.14 -12.09 -22.87
C ARG A 342 -27.26 -11.36 -23.85
N TYR A 343 -26.19 -12.03 -24.26
CA TYR A 343 -25.23 -11.46 -25.19
C TYR A 343 -25.59 -11.77 -26.64
N GLY A 344 -25.41 -10.78 -27.51
CA GLY A 344 -25.33 -10.97 -28.95
C GLY A 344 -24.04 -11.70 -29.36
N PRO A 345 -23.88 -11.98 -30.66
CA PRO A 345 -22.71 -12.66 -31.19
C PRO A 345 -21.47 -11.77 -31.06
N TRP A 346 -20.31 -12.40 -30.93
CA TRP A 346 -19.03 -11.71 -30.96
C TRP A 346 -18.80 -11.05 -32.33
N SER A 347 -18.16 -9.88 -32.32
CA SER A 347 -17.61 -9.25 -33.51
C SER A 347 -16.51 -10.10 -34.13
N LYS A 348 -16.07 -9.70 -35.33
CA LYS A 348 -14.79 -10.17 -35.86
C LYS A 348 -13.66 -9.80 -34.90
N VAL A 349 -12.72 -10.71 -34.73
CA VAL A 349 -11.52 -10.47 -33.93
C VAL A 349 -10.62 -9.51 -34.70
N ALA A 350 -10.34 -8.37 -34.10
CA ALA A 350 -9.35 -7.43 -34.59
C ALA A 350 -8.06 -7.60 -33.78
N TYR A 351 -6.94 -7.15 -34.32
CA TYR A 351 -5.65 -7.24 -33.64
C TYR A 351 -4.83 -5.99 -33.88
N PHE A 352 -3.79 -5.77 -33.08
CA PHE A 352 -2.79 -4.72 -33.30
C PHE A 352 -1.47 -5.08 -32.61
N TYR A 353 -0.38 -4.40 -32.96
CA TYR A 353 0.92 -4.57 -32.32
C TYR A 353 1.32 -3.31 -31.56
N THR A 354 1.70 -3.43 -30.29
CA THR A 354 2.23 -2.32 -29.49
C THR A 354 3.71 -2.10 -29.81
N ASN A 355 4.08 -0.86 -30.11
CA ASN A 355 5.44 -0.46 -30.46
C ASN A 355 5.78 0.92 -29.89
N PHE A 356 5.86 1.01 -28.56
CA PHE A 356 6.15 2.24 -27.83
C PHE A 356 7.65 2.61 -27.89
N THR A 357 8.54 1.61 -28.00
CA THR A 357 10.00 1.80 -28.06
C THR A 357 10.58 1.91 -29.48
N GLU A 358 9.73 2.13 -30.50
CA GLU A 358 10.14 2.28 -31.92
C GLU A 358 11.04 1.11 -32.42
N GLY A 359 10.77 -0.11 -31.97
CA GLY A 359 11.40 -1.32 -32.50
C GLY A 359 10.91 -1.66 -33.91
N ILE A 360 11.61 -2.57 -34.61
CA ILE A 360 11.13 -3.13 -35.87
C ILE A 360 10.04 -4.17 -35.54
N PRO A 361 8.77 -3.92 -35.90
CA PRO A 361 7.69 -4.82 -35.53
C PRO A 361 7.67 -6.08 -36.42
N PRO A 362 7.18 -7.22 -35.91
CA PRO A 362 6.91 -8.39 -36.74
C PRO A 362 5.88 -8.07 -37.83
N PRO A 363 5.98 -8.66 -39.03
CA PRO A 363 5.11 -8.31 -40.16
C PRO A 363 3.67 -8.82 -40.01
N HIS A 364 3.47 -9.94 -39.31
CA HIS A 364 2.15 -10.57 -39.13
C HIS A 364 2.00 -11.14 -37.71
N PRO A 365 0.75 -11.20 -37.19
CA PRO A 365 0.46 -11.90 -35.95
C PRO A 365 0.76 -13.39 -36.08
N PRO A 366 1.19 -14.06 -35.00
CA PRO A 366 1.45 -15.51 -35.02
C PRO A 366 0.17 -16.37 -35.12
N ALA A 367 -1.01 -15.83 -34.83
CA ALA A 367 -2.27 -16.56 -34.87
C ALA A 367 -2.99 -16.40 -36.22
N GLU A 368 -3.49 -17.51 -36.77
CA GLU A 368 -4.45 -17.49 -37.87
C GLU A 368 -5.85 -17.17 -37.31
N LEU A 369 -6.43 -16.06 -37.75
CA LEU A 369 -7.76 -15.62 -37.32
C LEU A 369 -8.82 -16.09 -38.32
N ASP A 370 -9.94 -16.60 -37.82
CA ASP A 370 -11.11 -16.85 -38.65
C ASP A 370 -11.72 -15.51 -39.10
N ARG A 371 -11.72 -15.29 -40.41
CA ARG A 371 -12.24 -14.06 -41.05
C ARG A 371 -13.67 -14.23 -41.59
N GLY A 372 -14.30 -15.37 -41.32
CA GLY A 372 -15.70 -15.62 -41.66
C GLY A 372 -16.66 -14.55 -41.10
N PRO A 373 -17.85 -14.38 -41.69
CA PRO A 373 -18.90 -13.59 -41.04
C PRO A 373 -19.26 -14.23 -39.69
N PRO A 374 -19.47 -13.44 -38.63
CA PRO A 374 -19.88 -13.98 -37.34
C PRO A 374 -21.19 -14.76 -37.47
N ASP A 375 -21.31 -15.88 -36.75
CA ASP A 375 -22.55 -16.65 -36.74
C ASP A 375 -23.64 -15.87 -36.01
N ILE A 376 -24.67 -15.48 -36.76
CA ILE A 376 -25.81 -14.70 -36.28
C ILE A 376 -27.07 -15.55 -36.08
N SER A 377 -26.98 -16.88 -36.25
CA SER A 377 -28.13 -17.79 -36.21
C SER A 377 -28.85 -17.74 -34.85
N ASP A 378 -28.09 -17.81 -33.76
CA ASP A 378 -28.62 -17.71 -32.39
C ASP A 378 -29.16 -16.32 -32.07
N ALA A 379 -28.53 -15.28 -32.62
CA ALA A 379 -28.95 -13.91 -32.41
C ALA A 379 -30.32 -13.64 -33.03
N LEU A 380 -30.53 -14.16 -34.25
CA LEU A 380 -31.78 -14.03 -34.98
C LEU A 380 -32.90 -14.86 -34.32
N ALA A 381 -32.59 -16.07 -33.84
CA ALA A 381 -33.54 -16.94 -33.18
C ALA A 381 -34.04 -16.38 -31.83
N ASN A 382 -33.16 -15.72 -31.07
CA ASN A 382 -33.46 -15.25 -29.72
C ASN A 382 -33.71 -13.74 -29.63
N ASN A 383 -33.84 -13.04 -30.76
CA ASN A 383 -34.07 -11.60 -30.82
C ASN A 383 -33.00 -10.81 -30.02
N LEU A 384 -31.74 -11.16 -30.26
CA LEU A 384 -30.58 -10.56 -29.62
C LEU A 384 -29.98 -9.46 -30.52
N PRO A 385 -29.17 -8.54 -29.96
CA PRO A 385 -28.49 -7.52 -30.73
C PRO A 385 -27.55 -8.10 -31.79
N SER A 386 -27.34 -7.38 -32.89
CA SER A 386 -26.36 -7.78 -33.91
C SER A 386 -24.93 -7.70 -33.37
N ALA A 387 -23.98 -8.38 -34.03
CA ALA A 387 -22.56 -8.16 -33.77
C ALA A 387 -22.20 -6.69 -34.12
N PRO A 388 -21.50 -5.96 -33.24
CA PRO A 388 -20.98 -4.63 -33.56
C PRO A 388 -19.87 -4.72 -34.63
N GLU A 389 -19.78 -3.70 -35.48
CA GLU A 389 -18.70 -3.61 -36.48
C GLU A 389 -17.51 -2.83 -35.91
N VAL A 390 -16.33 -3.44 -35.99
CA VAL A 390 -15.07 -2.84 -35.53
C VAL A 390 -14.63 -1.75 -36.51
N LEU A 391 -14.54 -0.51 -36.04
CA LEU A 391 -14.14 0.65 -36.85
C LEU A 391 -12.64 0.88 -36.82
N THR A 392 -12.02 0.72 -35.65
CA THR A 392 -10.55 0.76 -35.54
C THR A 392 -9.97 -0.55 -36.05
N ALA A 393 -10.03 -0.76 -37.36
CA ALA A 393 -9.39 -1.88 -38.03
C ALA A 393 -7.87 -1.67 -38.01
N TYR A 394 -7.24 -1.99 -36.89
CA TYR A 394 -5.80 -2.09 -36.80
C TYR A 394 -5.27 -3.42 -37.34
N ASP A 395 -5.92 -4.03 -38.34
CA ASP A 395 -5.44 -5.24 -39.00
C ASP A 395 -4.02 -4.99 -39.58
N GLY A 396 -2.99 -5.21 -38.75
CA GLY A 396 -1.59 -4.88 -39.03
C GLY A 396 -1.11 -3.48 -38.61
N ALA A 397 -1.85 -2.68 -37.85
CA ALA A 397 -1.37 -1.36 -37.41
C ALA A 397 -0.52 -1.43 -36.15
N HIS A 398 0.48 -0.54 -36.08
CA HIS A 398 1.36 -0.39 -34.93
C HIS A 398 0.86 0.72 -34.01
N GLN A 399 0.58 0.39 -32.76
CA GLN A 399 0.21 1.35 -31.73
C GLN A 399 1.44 1.90 -31.04
N VAL A 400 1.60 3.22 -31.12
CA VAL A 400 2.63 3.95 -30.38
C VAL A 400 2.07 4.51 -29.06
N ALA A 401 0.73 4.54 -28.91
CA ALA A 401 0.08 5.01 -27.69
C ALA A 401 -0.17 3.86 -26.70
N PRO A 402 0.19 4.01 -25.40
CA PRO A 402 0.01 2.98 -24.37
C PRO A 402 -1.46 2.72 -23.97
N VAL A 403 -2.36 3.62 -24.36
CA VAL A 403 -3.81 3.54 -24.13
C VAL A 403 -4.50 3.80 -25.46
N PRO A 404 -4.66 2.77 -26.32
CA PRO A 404 -5.30 2.94 -27.62
C PRO A 404 -6.82 3.06 -27.47
N GLU A 405 -7.44 3.80 -28.38
CA GLU A 405 -8.90 3.93 -28.45
C GLU A 405 -9.47 2.83 -29.36
N LEU A 406 -10.20 1.87 -28.76
CA LEU A 406 -10.88 0.82 -29.51
C LEU A 406 -12.30 1.27 -29.85
N LEU A 407 -12.53 1.58 -31.13
CA LEU A 407 -13.77 2.15 -31.63
C LEU A 407 -14.59 1.11 -32.39
N ILE A 408 -15.89 1.13 -32.12
CA ILE A 408 -16.89 0.29 -32.78
C ILE A 408 -18.06 1.15 -33.22
N THR A 409 -18.82 0.67 -34.20
CA THR A 409 -20.17 1.18 -34.47
C THR A 409 -21.16 0.62 -33.44
N LYS A 410 -22.23 1.37 -33.17
CA LYS A 410 -23.37 0.83 -32.44
C LYS A 410 -23.96 -0.38 -33.16
N ALA A 411 -24.22 -1.44 -32.41
CA ALA A 411 -24.95 -2.59 -32.87
C ALA A 411 -26.44 -2.27 -33.07
N ILE A 412 -27.10 -3.02 -33.94
CA ILE A 412 -28.53 -2.87 -34.23
C ILE A 412 -29.29 -3.87 -33.36
N ASP A 413 -30.25 -3.38 -32.58
CA ASP A 413 -31.18 -4.22 -31.83
C ASP A 413 -32.52 -4.34 -32.59
N PRO A 414 -33.03 -5.55 -32.88
CA PRO A 414 -34.31 -5.67 -33.58
C PRO A 414 -35.50 -5.16 -32.76
N SER A 415 -35.34 -5.04 -31.43
CA SER A 415 -36.36 -4.50 -30.52
C SER A 415 -36.12 -3.03 -30.14
N ASN A 416 -35.13 -2.37 -30.76
CA ASN A 416 -34.75 -0.98 -30.52
C ASN A 416 -34.50 -0.66 -29.02
N ARG A 417 -33.94 -1.62 -28.28
CA ARG A 417 -33.52 -1.44 -26.88
C ARG A 417 -32.19 -0.69 -26.83
N GLU A 418 -31.97 0.00 -25.71
CA GLU A 418 -30.66 0.55 -25.38
C GLU A 418 -29.65 -0.58 -25.18
N LEU A 419 -28.46 -0.45 -25.76
CA LEU A 419 -27.42 -1.48 -25.76
C LEU A 419 -26.22 -1.02 -24.94
N ASP A 420 -25.60 -1.99 -24.29
CA ASP A 420 -24.29 -1.86 -23.65
C ASP A 420 -23.35 -2.91 -24.26
N TYR A 421 -22.04 -2.74 -24.05
CA TYR A 421 -21.01 -3.44 -24.82
C TYR A 421 -19.99 -4.08 -23.90
N GLN A 422 -19.62 -5.32 -24.22
CA GLN A 422 -18.54 -6.01 -23.55
C GLN A 422 -17.37 -6.16 -24.52
N PHE A 423 -16.26 -5.55 -24.16
CA PHE A 423 -14.99 -5.68 -24.84
C PHE A 423 -14.13 -6.71 -24.12
N GLU A 424 -13.35 -7.46 -24.89
CA GLU A 424 -12.28 -8.33 -24.41
C GLU A 424 -11.04 -8.09 -25.24
N ILE A 425 -9.87 -8.07 -24.58
CA ILE A 425 -8.55 -7.96 -25.22
C ILE A 425 -7.58 -8.93 -24.54
N ASP A 426 -6.75 -9.60 -25.32
CA ASP A 426 -5.77 -10.57 -24.83
C ASP A 426 -4.56 -10.66 -25.78
N GLN A 427 -3.47 -11.27 -25.31
CA GLN A 427 -2.29 -11.59 -26.14
C GLN A 427 -2.48 -12.90 -26.93
N VAL A 428 -3.51 -13.68 -26.63
CA VAL A 428 -3.82 -14.93 -27.31
C VAL A 428 -5.18 -14.82 -28.00
N ALA A 429 -5.25 -15.24 -29.27
CA ALA A 429 -6.48 -15.15 -30.07
C ALA A 429 -7.64 -16.03 -29.53
N SER A 430 -7.37 -16.96 -28.61
CA SER A 430 -8.36 -17.79 -27.93
C SER A 430 -9.06 -17.09 -26.76
N PHE A 431 -8.55 -15.94 -26.28
CA PHE A 431 -9.11 -15.19 -25.14
C PHE A 431 -9.15 -16.00 -23.83
N ASP A 432 -8.16 -16.85 -23.60
CA ASP A 432 -7.94 -17.65 -22.39
C ASP A 432 -6.54 -17.43 -21.78
N GLY A 433 -5.84 -16.38 -22.23
CA GLY A 433 -4.52 -16.00 -21.80
C GLY A 433 -4.50 -15.31 -20.43
N ALA A 434 -3.30 -15.21 -19.86
CA ALA A 434 -3.08 -14.55 -18.57
C ALA A 434 -3.23 -13.01 -18.61
N PHE A 435 -3.34 -12.44 -19.81
CA PHE A 435 -3.44 -10.99 -20.04
C PHE A 435 -4.83 -10.57 -20.53
N LEU A 436 -5.82 -11.48 -20.45
CA LEU A 436 -7.20 -11.16 -20.75
C LEU A 436 -7.68 -10.00 -19.88
N GLN A 437 -8.16 -8.94 -20.52
CA GLN A 437 -8.87 -7.83 -19.89
C GLN A 437 -10.26 -7.75 -20.48
N SER A 438 -11.26 -7.55 -19.63
CA SER A 438 -12.64 -7.28 -20.04
C SER A 438 -13.08 -5.89 -19.59
N SER A 439 -13.96 -5.24 -20.37
CA SER A 439 -14.62 -4.01 -19.95
C SER A 439 -15.56 -4.21 -18.74
N ASP A 440 -15.92 -5.45 -18.43
CA ASP A 440 -16.71 -5.81 -17.25
C ASP A 440 -15.85 -5.99 -15.99
N ASP A 441 -14.52 -6.02 -16.11
CA ASP A 441 -13.62 -6.26 -14.98
C ASP A 441 -13.68 -5.10 -13.98
N LYS A 442 -14.18 -5.41 -12.79
CA LYS A 442 -14.16 -4.48 -11.66
C LYS A 442 -12.90 -4.72 -10.85
N PRO A 443 -12.07 -3.68 -10.62
CA PRO A 443 -10.92 -3.85 -9.77
C PRO A 443 -11.34 -4.26 -8.35
N ILE A 444 -10.70 -5.32 -7.84
CA ILE A 444 -10.98 -5.93 -6.52
C ILE A 444 -11.01 -4.88 -5.40
N LEU A 445 -10.20 -3.82 -5.50
CA LEU A 445 -10.19 -2.74 -4.51
C LEU A 445 -11.57 -2.10 -4.30
N PHE A 446 -12.34 -1.88 -5.37
CA PHE A 446 -13.65 -1.24 -5.26
C PHE A 446 -14.70 -2.15 -4.63
N GLU A 447 -14.52 -3.47 -4.72
CA GLU A 447 -15.32 -4.44 -3.97
C GLU A 447 -14.92 -4.48 -2.49
N ALA A 448 -13.63 -4.29 -2.21
CA ALA A 448 -13.06 -4.28 -0.88
C ALA A 448 -13.38 -2.98 -0.08
N LEU A 449 -13.49 -1.84 -0.77
CA LEU A 449 -13.86 -0.55 -0.20
C LEU A 449 -15.38 -0.46 -0.03
N LYS A 450 -15.85 -0.67 1.21
CA LYS A 450 -17.26 -0.67 1.58
C LYS A 450 -17.59 0.60 2.37
N PRO A 451 -18.20 1.64 1.76
CA PRO A 451 -18.42 2.94 2.42
C PRO A 451 -19.19 2.85 3.74
N LYS A 452 -20.15 1.92 3.84
CA LYS A 452 -20.92 1.67 5.07
C LYS A 452 -20.04 1.18 6.22
N ILE A 453 -19.07 0.31 5.93
CA ILE A 453 -18.14 -0.23 6.93
C ILE A 453 -17.10 0.83 7.33
N ILE A 454 -16.64 1.64 6.37
CA ILE A 454 -15.79 2.81 6.64
C ILE A 454 -16.51 3.77 7.59
N GLY A 455 -17.78 4.10 7.32
CA GLY A 455 -18.61 4.92 8.20
C GLY A 455 -18.77 4.34 9.59
N ALA A 456 -18.99 3.03 9.71
CA ALA A 456 -19.07 2.34 11.00
C ALA A 456 -17.74 2.45 11.78
N GLY A 457 -16.60 2.19 11.12
CA GLY A 457 -15.27 2.35 11.73
C GLY A 457 -15.00 3.78 12.20
N PHE A 458 -15.41 4.78 11.42
CA PHE A 458 -15.29 6.19 11.78
C PHE A 458 -16.09 6.54 13.04
N VAL A 459 -17.35 6.11 13.10
CA VAL A 459 -18.21 6.32 14.28
C VAL A 459 -17.62 5.61 15.50
N VAL A 460 -17.19 4.36 15.36
CA VAL A 460 -16.55 3.61 16.46
C VAL A 460 -15.28 4.34 16.95
N GLY A 461 -14.46 4.86 16.04
CA GLY A 461 -13.26 5.63 16.38
C GLY A 461 -13.57 6.88 17.19
N ILE A 462 -14.54 7.69 16.75
CA ILE A 462 -14.96 8.91 17.47
C ILE A 462 -15.58 8.57 18.82
N VAL A 463 -16.51 7.62 18.87
CA VAL A 463 -17.19 7.21 20.12
C VAL A 463 -16.19 6.66 21.11
N SER A 464 -15.23 5.84 20.66
CA SER A 464 -14.17 5.31 21.53
C SER A 464 -13.30 6.44 22.08
N PHE A 465 -12.95 7.44 21.26
CA PHE A 465 -12.20 8.60 21.73
C PHE A 465 -12.97 9.43 22.76
N ILE A 466 -14.24 9.76 22.48
CA ILE A 466 -15.08 10.51 23.40
C ILE A 466 -15.25 9.75 24.71
N GLY A 467 -15.55 8.44 24.64
CA GLY A 467 -15.69 7.58 25.80
C GLY A 467 -14.42 7.59 26.66
N LEU A 468 -13.25 7.36 26.06
CA LEU A 468 -11.98 7.40 26.79
C LEU A 468 -11.70 8.79 27.38
N SER A 469 -12.04 9.87 26.68
CA SER A 469 -11.90 11.24 27.17
C SER A 469 -12.79 11.52 28.37
N ILE A 470 -14.04 11.01 28.39
CA ILE A 470 -14.99 11.17 29.51
C ILE A 470 -14.46 10.44 30.76
N PHE A 471 -13.91 9.24 30.59
CA PHE A 471 -13.34 8.46 31.69
C PHE A 471 -11.92 8.89 32.08
N GLY A 472 -11.35 9.91 31.43
CA GLY A 472 -9.96 10.36 31.66
C GLY A 472 -8.91 9.29 31.35
N LEU A 473 -9.25 8.33 30.48
CA LEU A 473 -8.37 7.23 30.11
C LEU A 473 -7.33 7.69 29.08
N PRO A 474 -6.11 7.10 29.08
CA PRO A 474 -5.04 7.53 28.19
C PRO A 474 -5.38 7.31 26.71
N ILE A 475 -5.23 8.35 25.89
CA ILE A 475 -5.49 8.34 24.44
C ILE A 475 -4.63 7.28 23.72
N LEU A 476 -3.46 6.95 24.26
CA LEU A 476 -2.57 5.90 23.76
C LEU A 476 -3.27 4.54 23.58
N LEU A 477 -4.35 4.27 24.32
CA LEU A 477 -5.17 3.06 24.15
C LEU A 477 -5.74 2.95 22.73
N ILE A 478 -6.18 4.05 22.13
CA ILE A 478 -6.80 4.06 20.79
C ILE A 478 -5.75 3.79 19.72
N PHE A 479 -4.58 4.41 19.84
CA PHE A 479 -3.48 4.19 18.91
C PHE A 479 -3.01 2.74 18.92
N GLY A 480 -2.91 2.14 20.11
CA GLY A 480 -2.67 0.71 20.27
C GLY A 480 -3.74 -0.14 19.57
N TYR A 481 -5.00 0.14 19.84
CA TYR A 481 -6.15 -0.56 19.28
C TYR A 481 -6.14 -0.56 17.75
N VAL A 482 -5.89 0.60 17.12
CA VAL A 482 -5.82 0.68 15.66
C VAL A 482 -4.64 -0.09 15.09
N ARG A 483 -3.46 0.00 15.69
CA ARG A 483 -2.27 -0.77 15.27
C ARG A 483 -2.58 -2.27 15.22
N SER A 484 -3.37 -2.79 16.14
CA SER A 484 -3.70 -4.22 16.18
C SER A 484 -4.72 -4.68 15.13
N LEU A 485 -5.63 -3.81 14.67
CA LEU A 485 -6.66 -4.21 13.70
C LEU A 485 -6.11 -4.43 12.29
N THR A 486 -5.03 -3.73 11.93
CA THR A 486 -4.46 -3.76 10.58
C THR A 486 -3.24 -4.66 10.48
N SER A 487 -2.79 -5.27 11.58
CA SER A 487 -1.59 -6.11 11.62
C SER A 487 -1.90 -7.53 12.07
N ILE A 488 -1.10 -8.50 11.62
CA ILE A 488 -1.21 -9.87 12.08
C ILE A 488 -0.88 -9.91 13.58
N PRO A 489 -1.73 -10.45 14.46
CA PRO A 489 -1.56 -10.38 15.92
C PRO A 489 -0.54 -11.40 16.47
N HIS A 490 0.61 -11.54 15.82
CA HIS A 490 1.63 -12.56 16.16
C HIS A 490 2.61 -12.14 17.27
N VAL A 491 2.90 -10.84 17.39
CA VAL A 491 3.88 -10.28 18.36
C VAL A 491 3.26 -9.81 19.67
N LEU A 492 1.94 -9.71 19.74
CA LEU A 492 1.28 -8.97 20.80
C LEU A 492 1.42 -9.65 22.18
N ILE A 493 1.23 -10.97 22.24
CA ILE A 493 1.31 -11.73 23.50
C ILE A 493 2.69 -11.55 24.14
N THR A 494 3.75 -11.56 23.33
CA THR A 494 5.12 -11.35 23.80
C THR A 494 5.39 -9.89 24.16
N GLU A 495 4.83 -8.90 23.44
CA GLU A 495 4.88 -7.48 23.84
C GLU A 495 4.22 -7.24 25.21
N ILE A 496 3.07 -7.87 25.48
CA ILE A 496 2.33 -7.72 26.75
C ILE A 496 3.15 -8.25 27.92
N ILE A 497 3.81 -9.40 27.76
CA ILE A 497 4.68 -9.96 28.80
C ILE A 497 5.77 -8.94 29.16
N GLY A 498 6.40 -8.31 28.16
CA GLY A 498 7.37 -7.24 28.37
C GLY A 498 6.77 -6.02 29.10
N ALA A 499 5.57 -5.60 28.70
CA ALA A 499 4.87 -4.45 29.30
C ALA A 499 4.52 -4.67 30.78
N LEU A 500 4.02 -5.86 31.10
CA LEU A 500 3.65 -6.26 32.46
C LEU A 500 4.88 -6.35 33.35
N LEU A 501 5.97 -6.95 32.86
CA LEU A 501 7.25 -7.00 33.57
C LEU A 501 7.80 -5.59 33.84
N ALA A 502 7.78 -4.70 32.84
CA ALA A 502 8.18 -3.31 33.02
C ALA A 502 7.37 -2.63 34.13
N ARG A 503 6.04 -2.70 34.05
CA ARG A 503 5.14 -1.95 34.92
C ARG A 503 5.08 -2.47 36.35
N TYR A 504 4.99 -3.78 36.54
CA TYR A 504 4.71 -4.37 37.86
C TYR A 504 5.97 -4.81 38.61
N TYR A 505 7.03 -5.18 37.89
CA TYR A 505 8.26 -5.64 38.53
C TYR A 505 9.37 -4.57 38.47
N PHE A 506 9.74 -4.14 37.27
CA PHE A 506 10.92 -3.30 37.10
C PHE A 506 10.73 -1.85 37.55
N TRP A 507 9.57 -1.25 37.32
CA TRP A 507 9.26 0.11 37.82
C TRP A 507 9.26 0.16 39.35
N ASN A 508 8.73 -0.87 40.01
CA ASN A 508 8.72 -0.96 41.46
C ASN A 508 10.12 -1.17 42.04
N ARG A 509 10.99 -1.91 41.34
CA ARG A 509 12.33 -2.23 41.80
C ARG A 509 13.36 -1.12 41.56
N PHE A 510 13.33 -0.48 40.39
CA PHE A 510 14.37 0.47 39.96
C PHE A 510 13.88 1.92 39.83
N GLY A 511 12.57 2.16 39.93
CA GLY A 511 11.96 3.45 39.65
C GLY A 511 11.75 3.69 38.16
N LYS A 512 10.68 4.41 37.82
CA LYS A 512 10.19 4.59 36.44
C LYS A 512 11.21 5.25 35.51
N GLN A 513 11.91 6.29 35.97
CA GLN A 513 12.83 7.06 35.13
C GLN A 513 14.14 6.29 34.89
N GLN A 514 14.73 5.69 35.93
CA GLN A 514 15.94 4.89 35.80
C GLN A 514 15.70 3.62 34.98
N TRP A 515 14.56 2.95 35.19
CA TRP A 515 14.20 1.79 34.37
C TRP A 515 14.11 2.13 32.88
N ARG A 516 13.53 3.28 32.50
CA ARG A 516 13.45 3.67 31.08
C ARG A 516 14.83 3.79 30.43
N ILE A 517 15.82 4.29 31.17
CA ILE A 517 17.21 4.35 30.71
C ILE A 517 17.77 2.93 30.56
N TYR A 518 17.59 2.07 31.56
CA TYR A 518 18.06 0.68 31.51
C TYR A 518 17.39 -0.13 30.39
N ALA A 519 16.09 0.00 30.21
CA ALA A 519 15.33 -0.67 29.16
C ALA A 519 15.81 -0.25 27.76
N ALA A 520 16.11 1.03 27.56
CA ALA A 520 16.66 1.52 26.29
C ALA A 520 18.04 0.91 26.02
N VAL A 521 18.95 0.93 27.00
CA VAL A 521 20.29 0.32 26.87
C VAL A 521 20.18 -1.18 26.58
N LEU A 522 19.27 -1.87 27.27
CA LEU A 522 19.09 -3.30 27.15
C LEU A 522 18.48 -3.70 25.81
N MET A 523 17.52 -2.93 25.27
CA MET A 523 16.99 -3.14 23.91
C MET A 523 18.05 -2.90 22.84
N VAL A 524 18.85 -1.84 22.96
CA VAL A 524 19.95 -1.55 22.03
C VAL A 524 20.99 -2.67 22.10
N GLY A 525 21.40 -3.09 23.30
CA GLY A 525 22.32 -4.19 23.51
C GLY A 525 21.82 -5.51 22.91
N PHE A 526 20.54 -5.83 23.10
CA PHE A 526 19.91 -7.00 22.47
C PHE A 526 19.91 -6.91 20.94
N SER A 527 19.57 -5.74 20.37
CA SER A 527 19.53 -5.53 18.93
C SER A 527 20.92 -5.67 18.29
N VAL A 528 21.94 -5.08 18.92
CA VAL A 528 23.34 -5.21 18.51
C VAL A 528 23.80 -6.67 18.65
N GLY A 529 23.45 -7.34 19.76
CA GLY A 529 23.76 -8.75 19.97
C GLY A 529 23.15 -9.66 18.90
N MET A 530 21.86 -9.45 18.56
CA MET A 530 21.20 -10.17 17.48
C MET A 530 21.89 -9.93 16.13
N ALA A 531 22.28 -8.70 15.83
CA ALA A 531 23.00 -8.38 14.60
C ALA A 531 24.38 -9.07 14.55
N LEU A 532 25.15 -9.02 15.64
CA LEU A 532 26.47 -9.66 15.74
C LEU A 532 26.37 -11.18 15.62
N VAL A 533 25.44 -11.82 16.33
CA VAL A 533 25.21 -13.27 16.25
C VAL A 533 24.71 -13.65 14.86
N GLY A 534 23.84 -12.83 14.26
CA GLY A 534 23.38 -13.01 12.87
C GLY A 534 24.56 -12.97 11.89
N MET A 535 25.43 -11.96 12.01
CA MET A 535 26.63 -11.84 11.19
C MET A 535 27.58 -13.02 11.40
N ALA A 536 27.85 -13.42 12.65
CA ALA A 536 28.72 -14.55 12.96
C ALA A 536 28.16 -15.86 12.40
N SER A 537 26.84 -16.08 12.51
CA SER A 537 26.17 -17.27 11.97
C SER A 537 26.27 -17.31 10.44
N VAL A 538 26.09 -16.17 9.78
CA VAL A 538 26.30 -16.04 8.33
C VAL A 538 27.76 -16.32 7.98
N SER A 539 28.73 -15.75 8.69
CA SER A 539 30.16 -16.02 8.44
C SER A 539 30.54 -17.49 8.64
N ILE A 540 29.99 -18.17 9.64
CA ILE A 540 30.18 -19.62 9.84
C ILE A 540 29.54 -20.39 8.69
N ALA A 541 28.32 -20.04 8.30
CA ALA A 541 27.65 -20.64 7.15
C ALA A 541 28.42 -20.40 5.84
N MET A 542 29.10 -19.25 5.69
CA MET A 542 30.01 -18.98 4.58
C MET A 542 31.19 -19.94 4.57
N ILE A 543 31.88 -20.10 5.71
CA ILE A 543 33.01 -21.02 5.83
C ILE A 543 32.55 -22.45 5.53
N GLN A 544 31.42 -22.86 6.10
CA GLN A 544 30.87 -24.19 5.89
C GLN A 544 30.53 -24.44 4.42
N LYS A 545 29.85 -23.51 3.74
CA LYS A 545 29.53 -23.65 2.30
C LYS A 545 30.80 -23.66 1.46
N SER A 546 31.75 -22.76 1.69
CA SER A 546 33.01 -22.70 0.95
C SER A 546 33.85 -23.98 1.11
N VAL A 547 33.77 -24.64 2.26
CA VAL A 547 34.43 -25.93 2.52
C VAL A 547 33.62 -27.11 1.94
N SER A 548 32.29 -27.02 1.91
CA SER A 548 31.42 -28.11 1.42
C SER A 548 31.29 -28.20 -0.10
N VAL A 549 31.78 -27.22 -0.88
CA VAL A 549 31.85 -27.32 -2.36
C VAL A 549 32.95 -28.32 -2.82
N LEU A 550 33.70 -28.95 -1.89
CA LEU A 550 34.73 -29.94 -2.23
C LEU A 550 34.27 -31.40 -2.25
N LEU A 551 32.96 -31.69 -2.27
CA LEU A 551 32.47 -33.05 -2.52
C LEU A 551 31.36 -33.04 -3.59
N PHE A 552 31.85 -33.26 -4.83
CA PHE A 552 31.17 -33.59 -6.10
C PHE A 552 30.57 -32.44 -6.91
#